data_AF-A0A0G1P427-F1
#
_entry.id   AF-A0A0G1P427-F1
#
_cell.length_a   1.000
_cell.length_b   1.000
_cell.length_c   1.000
_cell.angle_alpha   90.00
_cell.angle_beta   90.00
_cell.angle_gamma   90.00
#
_symmetry.space_group_name_H-M   'P 1'
#
loop_
_entity.id
_entity.type
_entity.pdbx_description
1 polymer ?
#
loop_
_entity_poly.entity_id
_entity_poly.type
_entity_poly.pdbx_seq_one_letter_code
_entity_poly.pdbx_strand_id
1 'polypeptide(L)'
;MYRHNVRLLKIFNFLIGFSLFAPLAIIYFSRVSGSYTLGASIFGITMLASAIFEVPTGIWSDWARVIAFILYAIGLSYWWLVAGAILEGLSRAFYSGNNDAFLHDTLADDHLEHDFHEYQGKVSSTEQLAMG
;
A
#
# COMPACT_ATOMS: atom_id res chain seq x y z
N MET A 1 4.93 -12.42 23.81
CA MET A 1 3.71 -12.11 23.02
C MET A 1 4.07 -11.85 21.55
N TYR A 2 5.29 -11.35 21.32
CA TYR A 2 5.84 -11.00 20.02
C TYR A 2 5.75 -12.08 18.93
N ARG A 3 6.00 -13.36 19.22
CA ARG A 3 6.01 -14.43 18.19
C ARG A 3 4.69 -14.55 17.43
N HIS A 4 3.58 -14.35 18.13
CA HIS A 4 2.26 -14.37 17.52
C HIS A 4 2.05 -13.16 16.62
N ASN A 5 2.34 -11.95 17.13
CA ASN A 5 2.22 -10.69 16.38
C ASN A 5 3.12 -10.67 15.14
N VAL A 6 4.38 -11.09 15.25
CA VAL A 6 5.32 -11.21 14.13
C VAL A 6 4.82 -12.22 13.08
N ARG A 7 4.23 -13.35 13.51
CA ARG A 7 3.64 -14.31 12.59
C ARG A 7 2.42 -13.75 11.87
N LEU A 8 1.53 -13.05 12.59
CA LEU A 8 0.38 -12.37 11.98
C LEU A 8 0.83 -11.29 11.00
N LEU A 9 1.84 -10.49 11.36
CA LEU A 9 2.39 -9.43 10.51
C LEU A 9 3.00 -10.00 9.22
N LYS A 10 3.67 -11.15 9.29
CA LYS A 10 4.15 -11.88 8.09
C LYS A 10 3.00 -12.30 7.16
N ILE A 11 1.94 -12.87 7.73
CA ILE A 11 0.76 -13.29 6.96
C ILE A 11 0.07 -12.07 6.34
N PHE A 12 -0.09 -11.01 7.13
CA PHE A 12 -0.68 -9.74 6.69
C PHE A 12 0.11 -9.13 5.53
N ASN A 13 1.44 -9.04 5.65
CA ASN A 13 2.33 -8.54 4.60
C ASN A 13 2.28 -9.40 3.35
N PHE A 14 2.21 -10.73 3.49
CA PHE A 14 2.03 -11.62 2.34
C PHE A 14 0.69 -11.37 1.63
N LEU A 15 -0.41 -11.26 2.38
CA LEU A 15 -1.75 -11.03 1.81
C LEU A 15 -1.87 -9.66 1.12
N ILE A 16 -1.18 -8.65 1.63
CA ILE A 16 -1.13 -7.32 1.02
C ILE A 16 -0.24 -7.30 -0.22
N GLY A 17 0.93 -7.95 -0.16
CA GLY A 17 1.84 -8.09 -1.29
C GLY A 17 1.26 -8.93 -2.43
N PHE A 18 0.42 -9.93 -2.11
CA PHE A 18 -0.25 -10.79 -3.09
C PHE A 18 -1.44 -10.06 -3.72
N SER A 19 -1.15 -9.13 -4.62
CA SER A 19 -2.17 -8.32 -5.29
C SER A 19 -2.11 -8.48 -6.81
N LEU A 20 -3.17 -9.08 -7.37
CA LEU A 20 -3.41 -9.11 -8.82
C LEU A 20 -4.00 -7.80 -9.35
N PHE A 21 -4.08 -6.77 -8.50
CA PHE A 21 -4.71 -5.52 -8.85
C PHE A 21 -3.94 -4.79 -9.96
N ALA A 22 -2.62 -4.68 -9.88
CA ALA A 22 -1.86 -3.90 -10.86
C ALA A 22 -2.03 -4.40 -12.32
N PRO A 23 -1.94 -5.72 -12.61
CA PRO A 23 -2.25 -6.25 -13.95
C PRO A 23 -3.68 -5.99 -14.43
N LEU A 24 -4.68 -6.07 -13.55
CA LEU A 24 -6.07 -5.79 -13.90
C LEU A 24 -6.31 -4.28 -14.09
N ALA A 25 -5.72 -3.47 -13.23
CA ALA A 25 -5.86 -2.03 -13.20
C ALA A 25 -5.33 -1.39 -14.48
N ILE A 26 -4.17 -1.83 -15.02
CA ILE A 26 -3.67 -1.27 -16.28
C ILE A 26 -4.62 -1.55 -17.45
N ILE A 27 -5.22 -2.73 -17.52
CA ILE A 27 -6.20 -3.06 -18.57
C ILE A 27 -7.44 -2.17 -18.43
N TYR A 28 -7.96 -2.05 -17.21
CA TYR A 28 -9.13 -1.22 -16.91
C TYR A 28 -8.88 0.28 -17.17
N PHE A 29 -7.80 0.85 -16.62
CA PHE A 29 -7.45 2.25 -16.81
C PHE A 29 -7.20 2.57 -18.27
N SER A 30 -6.55 1.69 -19.02
CA SER A 30 -6.35 1.86 -20.47
C SER A 30 -7.69 1.84 -21.22
N ARG A 31 -8.64 1.00 -20.81
CA ARG A 31 -9.97 0.93 -21.41
C ARG A 31 -10.80 2.19 -21.18
N VAL A 32 -10.77 2.75 -19.97
CA VAL A 32 -11.51 3.96 -19.57
C VAL A 32 -10.87 5.23 -20.14
N SER A 33 -9.54 5.31 -20.14
CA SER A 33 -8.81 6.48 -20.66
C SER A 33 -8.66 6.48 -22.18
N GLY A 34 -8.85 5.32 -22.83
CA GLY A 34 -8.75 5.17 -24.28
C GLY A 34 -7.33 4.97 -24.82
N SER A 35 -6.31 4.95 -23.95
CA SER A 35 -4.92 4.75 -24.34
C SER A 35 -4.11 4.12 -23.21
N TYR A 36 -3.16 3.27 -23.56
CA TYR A 36 -2.21 2.70 -22.59
C TYR A 36 -1.34 3.77 -21.93
N THR A 37 -1.02 4.86 -22.62
CA THR A 37 -0.22 5.96 -22.04
C THR A 37 -0.99 6.67 -20.93
N LEU A 38 -2.27 6.97 -21.16
CA LEU A 38 -3.14 7.58 -20.15
C LEU A 38 -3.50 6.58 -19.05
N GLY A 39 -3.63 5.29 -19.36
CA GLY A 39 -3.79 4.26 -18.33
C GLY A 39 -2.56 4.17 -17.41
N ALA A 40 -1.36 4.20 -17.99
CA ALA A 40 -0.11 4.16 -17.24
C ALA A 40 0.16 5.43 -16.42
N SER A 41 -0.28 6.61 -16.90
CA SER A 41 -0.10 7.86 -16.16
C SER A 41 -0.81 7.85 -14.81
N ILE A 42 -1.88 7.07 -14.64
CA ILE A 42 -2.57 6.88 -13.35
C ILE A 42 -1.60 6.34 -12.29
N PHE A 43 -0.81 5.30 -12.60
CA PHE A 43 0.21 4.78 -11.69
C PHE A 43 1.28 5.83 -11.36
N GLY A 44 1.70 6.61 -12.36
CA GLY A 44 2.63 7.72 -12.16
C GLY A 44 2.08 8.79 -11.21
N ILE A 45 0.81 9.16 -11.37
CA ILE A 45 0.11 10.10 -10.50
C ILE A 45 0.01 9.53 -9.07
N THR A 46 -0.29 8.24 -8.91
CA THR A 46 -0.28 7.58 -7.60
C THR A 46 1.08 7.71 -6.91
N MET A 47 2.17 7.47 -7.64
CA MET A 47 3.54 7.58 -7.11
C MET A 47 3.89 9.02 -6.74
N LEU A 48 3.55 9.99 -7.61
CA LEU A 48 3.77 11.41 -7.34
C LEU A 48 2.97 11.88 -6.12
N ALA A 49 1.70 11.51 -6.02
CA ALA A 49 0.86 11.82 -4.88
C ALA A 49 1.45 11.21 -3.59
N SER A 50 1.88 9.94 -3.64
CA SER A 50 2.51 9.29 -2.48
C SER A 50 3.79 10.01 -2.02
N ALA A 51 4.60 10.51 -2.95
CA ALA A 51 5.81 11.25 -2.62
C ALA A 51 5.51 12.66 -2.06
N ILE A 52 4.49 13.34 -2.60
CA ILE A 52 4.09 14.69 -2.13
C ILE A 52 3.51 14.62 -0.71
N PHE A 53 2.73 13.58 -0.42
CA PHE A 53 2.02 13.43 0.86
C PHE A 53 2.79 12.64 1.90
N GLU A 54 4.08 12.36 1.71
CA GLU A 54 4.96 11.53 2.55
C GLU A 54 4.98 12.00 4.03
N VAL A 55 3.90 11.68 4.74
CA VAL A 55 3.63 12.03 6.13
C VAL A 55 3.00 10.79 6.77
N PRO A 56 3.68 10.09 7.68
CA PRO A 56 3.19 8.85 8.24
C PRO A 56 2.01 9.12 9.19
N THR A 57 0.77 8.98 8.71
CA THR A 57 -0.45 9.05 9.54
C THR A 57 -1.41 7.89 9.24
N GLY A 58 -1.23 6.75 9.93
CA GLY A 58 -1.95 5.51 9.65
C GLY A 58 -3.49 5.59 9.70
N ILE A 59 -4.08 6.46 10.53
CA ILE A 59 -5.54 6.52 10.76
C ILE A 59 -6.33 6.87 9.49
N TRP A 60 -5.76 7.71 8.62
CA TRP A 60 -6.46 8.19 7.43
C TRP A 60 -6.22 7.28 6.21
N SER A 61 -5.26 6.35 6.31
CA SER A 61 -4.86 5.48 5.19
C SER A 61 -6.01 4.61 4.69
N ASP A 62 -6.76 3.99 5.61
CA ASP A 62 -7.80 3.03 5.25
C ASP A 62 -9.01 3.69 4.58
N TRP A 63 -9.43 4.86 5.07
CA TRP A 63 -10.52 5.64 4.48
C TRP A 63 -10.15 6.14 3.08
N ALA A 64 -8.94 6.68 2.92
CA ALA A 64 -8.44 7.13 1.62
C ALA A 64 -8.39 5.98 0.61
N ARG A 65 -7.99 4.77 1.04
CA ARG A 65 -7.99 3.57 0.21
C ARG A 65 -9.38 3.22 -0.28
N VAL A 66 -10.35 3.09 0.64
CA VAL A 66 -11.73 2.71 0.27
C VAL A 66 -12.32 3.72 -0.73
N ILE A 67 -12.13 5.02 -0.48
CA ILE A 67 -12.62 6.05 -1.39
C ILE A 67 -11.93 5.95 -2.75
N ALA A 68 -10.61 5.74 -2.80
CA ALA A 68 -9.88 5.58 -4.06
C ALA A 68 -10.45 4.44 -4.93
N PHE A 69 -10.72 3.27 -4.33
CA PHE A 69 -11.30 2.13 -5.05
C PHE A 69 -12.74 2.39 -5.51
N ILE A 70 -13.53 3.13 -4.72
CA ILE A 70 -14.87 3.57 -5.15
C ILE A 70 -14.77 4.49 -6.36
N LEU A 71 -13.82 5.44 -6.37
CA LEU A 71 -13.60 6.33 -7.51
C LEU A 71 -13.14 5.57 -8.76
N TYR A 72 -12.28 4.56 -8.60
CA TYR A 72 -11.92 3.69 -9.71
C TYR A 72 -13.12 2.90 -10.23
N ALA A 73 -13.96 2.35 -9.36
CA ALA A 73 -15.11 1.53 -9.74
C ALA A 73 -16.24 2.31 -10.42
N ILE A 74 -16.52 3.53 -9.96
CA ILE A 74 -17.57 4.41 -10.53
C ILE A 74 -17.04 5.20 -11.74
N GLY A 75 -15.72 5.39 -11.82
CA GLY A 75 -15.07 6.26 -12.77
C GLY A 75 -15.14 5.77 -14.22
N LEU A 76 -16.14 6.25 -14.96
CA LEU A 76 -16.24 6.08 -16.42
C LEU A 76 -15.40 7.08 -17.23
N SER A 77 -14.61 7.93 -16.56
CA SER A 77 -13.77 8.93 -17.21
C SER A 77 -12.39 9.02 -16.57
N TYR A 78 -11.41 9.51 -17.35
CA TYR A 78 -10.03 9.66 -16.90
C TYR A 78 -9.88 10.46 -15.60
N TRP A 79 -10.66 11.53 -15.42
CA TRP A 79 -10.55 12.39 -14.24
C TRP A 79 -10.96 11.71 -12.94
N TRP A 80 -11.91 10.76 -12.99
CA TRP A 80 -12.24 9.93 -11.84
C TRP A 80 -11.09 8.99 -11.46
N LEU A 81 -10.36 8.47 -12.46
CA LEU A 81 -9.15 7.69 -12.22
C LEU A 81 -8.04 8.56 -11.62
N VAL A 82 -7.87 9.80 -12.07
CA VAL A 82 -6.90 10.73 -11.49
C VAL A 82 -7.22 11.04 -10.02
N ALA A 83 -8.49 11.31 -9.70
CA ALA A 83 -8.91 11.53 -8.32
C ALA A 83 -8.68 10.28 -7.45
N GLY A 84 -8.99 9.09 -7.97
CA GLY A 84 -8.67 7.81 -7.33
C GLY A 84 -7.18 7.65 -7.08
N ALA A 85 -6.33 7.95 -8.07
CA ALA A 85 -4.87 7.85 -7.96
C ALA A 85 -4.27 8.76 -6.89
N ILE A 86 -4.80 9.97 -6.76
CA ILE A 86 -4.36 10.91 -5.72
C ILE A 86 -4.70 10.36 -4.33
N LEU A 87 -5.91 9.84 -4.13
CA LEU A 87 -6.33 9.24 -2.86
C LEU A 87 -5.61 7.92 -2.56
N GLU A 88 -5.32 7.12 -3.57
CA GLU A 88 -4.50 5.92 -3.42
C GLU A 88 -3.07 6.30 -3.01
N GLY A 89 -2.47 7.30 -3.65
CA GLY A 89 -1.15 7.82 -3.30
C GLY A 89 -1.11 8.32 -1.86
N LEU A 90 -2.14 9.08 -1.44
CA LEU A 90 -2.31 9.52 -0.06
C LEU A 90 -2.43 8.33 0.91
N SER A 91 -3.21 7.32 0.57
CA SER A 91 -3.35 6.10 1.37
C SER A 91 -2.02 5.38 1.54
N ARG A 92 -1.23 5.24 0.47
CA ARG A 92 0.10 4.62 0.48
C ARG A 92 1.08 5.41 1.35
N ALA A 93 1.11 6.74 1.22
CA ALA A 93 1.94 7.60 2.06
C ALA A 93 1.63 7.42 3.55
N PHE A 94 0.35 7.25 3.88
CA PHE A 94 -0.11 7.06 5.26
C PHE A 94 0.11 5.65 5.81
N TYR A 95 0.14 4.64 4.95
CA TYR A 95 0.46 3.26 5.32
C TYR A 95 1.95 3.06 5.59
N SER A 96 2.80 3.80 4.86
CA SER A 96 4.26 3.74 4.98
C SER A 96 4.71 4.00 6.41
N GLY A 97 5.41 3.04 7.02
CA GLY A 97 5.95 3.12 8.38
C GLY A 97 5.01 2.67 9.51
N ASN A 98 3.71 2.46 9.27
CA ASN A 98 2.78 2.00 10.32
C ASN A 98 3.10 0.59 10.81
N ASN A 99 3.43 -0.33 9.89
CA ASN A 99 3.81 -1.70 10.25
C ASN A 99 5.18 -1.75 10.94
N ASP A 100 6.10 -0.86 10.58
CA ASP A 100 7.41 -0.76 11.22
C ASP A 100 7.27 -0.25 12.66
N ALA A 101 6.41 0.75 12.89
CA ALA A 101 6.08 1.22 14.23
C ALA A 101 5.42 0.11 15.08
N PHE A 102 4.44 -0.62 14.51
CA PHE A 102 3.81 -1.75 15.20
C PHE A 102 4.82 -2.87 15.54
N LEU A 103 5.75 -3.17 14.63
CA LEU A 103 6.80 -4.16 14.86
C LEU A 103 7.77 -3.69 15.95
N HIS A 104 8.17 -2.42 15.92
CA HIS A 104 9.03 -1.81 16.92
C HIS A 104 8.40 -1.91 18.32
N ASP A 105 7.15 -1.47 18.47
CA ASP A 105 6.44 -1.51 19.75
C ASP A 105 6.24 -2.96 20.25
N THR A 106 5.91 -3.89 19.34
CA THR A 106 5.78 -5.32 19.67
C THR A 106 7.08 -5.93 20.20
N LEU A 107 8.24 -5.49 19.70
CA LEU A 107 9.55 -5.96 20.16
C LEU A 107 9.97 -5.25 21.45
N ALA A 108 9.61 -3.97 21.62
CA ALA A 108 9.88 -3.20 22.82
C ALA A 108 9.17 -3.77 24.06
N ASP A 109 7.93 -4.24 23.91
CA ASP A 109 7.17 -4.93 24.97
C ASP A 109 7.90 -6.16 25.54
N ASP A 110 8.73 -6.82 24.72
CA ASP A 110 9.48 -8.02 25.08
C ASP A 110 11.02 -7.74 25.19
N HIS A 111 11.46 -6.47 25.20
CA HIS A 111 12.87 -6.00 25.28
C HIS A 111 13.81 -6.53 24.18
N LEU A 112 13.29 -6.65 22.95
CA LEU A 112 13.99 -7.19 21.78
C LEU A 112 14.26 -6.13 20.69
N GLU A 113 14.33 -4.85 21.04
CA GLU A 113 14.52 -3.75 20.08
C GLU A 113 15.86 -3.87 19.33
N HIS A 114 16.88 -4.45 19.97
CA HIS A 114 18.18 -4.72 19.35
C HIS A 114 18.07 -5.60 18.09
N ASP A 115 17.11 -6.54 18.08
CA ASP A 115 16.91 -7.49 16.99
C ASP A 115 15.96 -6.95 15.90
N PHE A 116 15.53 -5.68 16.00
CA PHE A 116 14.52 -5.10 15.11
C PHE A 116 14.83 -5.33 13.63
N HIS A 117 16.06 -5.08 13.19
CA HIS A 117 16.45 -5.27 11.79
C HIS A 117 16.32 -6.72 11.30
N GLU A 118 16.59 -7.70 12.17
CA GLU A 118 16.42 -9.11 11.83
C GLU A 118 14.93 -9.45 11.64
N TYR A 119 14.08 -9.02 12.56
CA TYR A 119 12.64 -9.25 12.46
C TYR A 119 12.00 -8.49 11.31
N GLN A 120 12.41 -7.24 11.08
CA GLN A 120 11.95 -6.41 9.97
C GLN A 120 12.29 -7.08 8.64
N GLY A 121 13.53 -7.56 8.45
CA GLY A 121 13.93 -8.28 7.24
C GLY A 121 13.10 -9.55 7.01
N LYS A 122 12.82 -10.32 8.06
CA LYS A 122 11.97 -11.53 7.97
C LYS A 122 10.51 -11.23 7.66
N VAL A 123 10.02 -10.07 8.08
CA VAL A 123 8.64 -9.63 7.87
C VAL A 123 8.46 -9.02 6.46
N SER A 124 9.42 -8.23 6.01
CA SER A 124 9.43 -7.63 4.66
C SER A 124 9.69 -8.65 3.55
N SER A 125 10.51 -9.68 3.81
CA SER A 125 10.75 -10.75 2.82
C SER A 125 9.47 -11.48 2.41
N THR A 126 8.50 -11.61 3.32
CA THR A 126 7.20 -12.25 3.02
C THR A 126 6.35 -11.44 2.05
N GLU A 127 6.46 -10.11 2.08
CA GLU A 127 5.80 -9.23 1.13
C GLU A 127 6.47 -9.34 -0.25
N GLN A 128 7.81 -9.30 -0.30
CA GLN A 128 8.56 -9.47 -1.55
C GLN A 128 8.29 -10.81 -2.23
N LEU A 129 8.20 -11.89 -1.46
CA LEU A 129 7.81 -13.21 -1.95
C LEU A 129 6.41 -13.24 -2.57
N ALA A 130 5.51 -12.36 -2.12
CA ALA A 130 4.16 -12.29 -2.64
C ALA A 130 4.07 -11.43 -3.92
N MET A 131 5.02 -10.52 -4.11
CA MET A 131 5.13 -9.64 -5.29
C MET A 131 5.93 -10.27 -6.45
N GLY A 132 6.82 -11.22 -6.15
CA GLY A 132 7.65 -11.95 -7.13
C GLY A 132 6.89 -13.07 -7.83
#